data_AF-A0A0S1XYB8-F1
#
_entry.id   AF-A0A0S1XYB8-F1
#
_cell.length_a   1.000
_cell.length_b   1.000
_cell.length_c   1.000
_cell.angle_alpha   90.00
_cell.angle_beta   90.00
_cell.angle_gamma   90.00
#
_symmetry.space_group_name_H-M   'P 1'
#
loop_
_entity.id
_entity.type
_entity.pdbx_description
1 polymer ?
#
loop_
_entity_poly.entity_id
_entity_poly.type
_entity_poly.pdbx_seq_one_letter_code
_entity_poly.pdbx_strand_id
1 'polypeptide(L)'
;MKNKKLIIGSAIAVAAVAIGARYFLFGENFSKNKADSIIEAALADPQYAPSGSCVNLLGAELPGNITIELLEDQQKLVDALVKAGLITVDLNAGSGKMKIKSPDWSPNGPDKPLGHVELTPLGRQFYDYQEYERRSSGNGETLVMTNRFCARLTYGGVQKFTPPAKNPFDENPNEVSWVNFTWKFDDAATPWLAVPDLRRRMFGYSPDGDGWVREGMMLEKGDNGYWALGNKPYIIRW
;
A
#
# COMPACT_ATOMS: atom_id res chain seq x y z
N MET A 1 0.06 -51.37 -35.38
CA MET A 1 0.45 -51.67 -33.97
C MET A 1 0.68 -50.36 -33.24
N LYS A 2 -0.09 -50.11 -32.19
CA LYS A 2 0.04 -48.97 -31.27
C LYS A 2 1.28 -49.19 -30.40
N ASN A 3 2.03 -48.13 -30.09
CA ASN A 3 2.65 -47.97 -28.78
C ASN A 3 2.79 -46.49 -28.45
N LYS A 4 1.85 -46.05 -27.59
CA LYS A 4 1.84 -44.77 -26.90
C LYS A 4 2.92 -44.81 -25.81
N LYS A 5 3.71 -43.74 -25.70
CA LYS A 5 4.27 -43.33 -24.40
C LYS A 5 3.88 -41.89 -24.13
N LEU A 6 2.95 -41.78 -23.20
CA LEU A 6 2.46 -40.59 -22.55
C LEU A 6 3.56 -40.12 -21.59
N ILE A 7 4.07 -38.89 -21.74
CA ILE A 7 4.84 -38.22 -20.70
C ILE A 7 3.98 -37.04 -20.23
N ILE A 8 3.38 -37.23 -19.06
CA ILE A 8 2.78 -36.18 -18.24
C ILE A 8 3.96 -35.51 -17.52
N GLY A 9 4.16 -34.22 -17.74
CA GLY A 9 5.21 -33.42 -17.10
C GLY A 9 4.69 -32.01 -16.84
N SER A 10 4.66 -31.67 -15.55
CA SER A 10 3.93 -30.56 -14.93
C SER A 10 4.37 -29.15 -15.32
N ALA A 11 3.45 -28.23 -15.04
CA ALA A 11 3.56 -26.78 -15.11
C ALA A 11 4.88 -26.19 -14.58
N ILE A 12 5.41 -25.22 -15.32
CA ILE A 12 6.21 -24.13 -14.76
C ILE A 12 5.70 -22.85 -15.43
N ALA A 13 4.83 -22.13 -14.71
CA ALA A 13 4.50 -20.75 -15.04
C ALA A 13 5.73 -19.90 -14.73
N VAL A 14 6.41 -19.42 -15.76
CA VAL A 14 7.49 -18.45 -15.63
C VAL A 14 6.86 -17.07 -15.55
N ALA A 15 6.59 -16.60 -14.33
CA ALA A 15 6.32 -15.19 -14.07
C ALA A 15 7.64 -14.43 -14.16
N ALA A 16 7.94 -13.91 -15.36
CA ALA A 16 9.08 -13.05 -15.59
C ALA A 16 8.85 -11.66 -15.01
N VAL A 17 9.90 -11.17 -14.36
CA VAL A 17 10.07 -9.87 -13.71
C VAL A 17 9.75 -8.71 -14.66
N ALA A 18 8.89 -7.79 -14.20
CA ALA A 18 8.79 -6.43 -14.74
C ALA A 18 8.81 -5.45 -13.56
N ILE A 19 10.00 -4.89 -13.33
CA ILE A 19 10.29 -3.74 -12.48
C ILE A 19 10.37 -2.55 -13.45
N GLY A 20 9.55 -1.53 -13.23
CA GLY A 20 9.49 -0.32 -14.06
C GLY A 20 8.22 -0.23 -14.91
N ALA A 21 7.23 0.53 -14.40
CA ALA A 21 6.00 0.93 -15.08
C ALA A 21 5.06 -0.21 -15.54
N ARG A 22 4.25 -0.75 -14.63
CA ARG A 22 3.13 -1.65 -14.97
C ARG A 22 1.93 -0.83 -15.46
N TYR A 23 1.98 -0.39 -16.72
CA TYR A 23 0.82 0.13 -17.42
C TYR A 23 -0.15 -1.03 -17.71
N PHE A 24 -1.32 -1.03 -17.07
CA PHE A 24 -2.43 -1.91 -17.44
C PHE A 24 -3.10 -1.36 -18.71
N LEU A 25 -2.57 -1.75 -19.87
CA LEU A 25 -2.98 -1.24 -21.19
C LEU A 25 -4.27 -1.93 -21.67
N PHE A 26 -5.43 -1.33 -21.41
CA PHE A 26 -6.72 -1.74 -22.00
C PHE A 26 -7.37 -0.57 -22.79
N GLY A 27 -7.97 -0.81 -23.98
CA GLY A 27 -8.30 0.14 -25.09
C GLY A 27 -9.12 1.43 -24.83
N GLU A 28 -9.87 1.99 -25.79
CA GLU A 28 -10.42 3.36 -25.63
C GLU A 28 -11.66 3.49 -24.72
N ASN A 29 -12.55 2.49 -24.69
CA ASN A 29 -13.79 2.59 -23.91
C ASN A 29 -13.58 2.18 -22.45
N PHE A 30 -14.14 2.95 -21.53
CA PHE A 30 -14.20 2.62 -20.11
C PHE A 30 -15.35 1.65 -19.85
N SER A 31 -15.10 0.60 -19.08
CA SER A 31 -16.10 -0.44 -18.78
C SER A 31 -15.87 -1.02 -17.39
N LYS A 32 -16.90 -1.68 -16.83
CA LYS A 32 -16.80 -2.35 -15.53
C LYS A 32 -15.65 -3.36 -15.50
N ASN A 33 -15.56 -4.25 -16.48
CA ASN A 33 -14.52 -5.30 -16.53
C ASN A 33 -13.11 -4.71 -16.53
N LYS A 34 -12.94 -3.56 -17.16
CA LYS A 34 -11.66 -2.87 -17.22
C LYS A 34 -11.30 -2.21 -15.90
N ALA A 35 -12.29 -1.57 -15.25
CA ALA A 35 -12.13 -1.06 -13.90
C ALA A 35 -11.84 -2.19 -12.90
N ASP A 36 -12.53 -3.34 -13.00
CA ASP A 36 -12.25 -4.55 -12.22
C ASP A 36 -10.79 -4.98 -12.39
N SER A 37 -10.31 -5.09 -13.64
CA SER A 37 -8.94 -5.53 -13.93
C SER A 37 -7.87 -4.58 -13.38
N ILE A 38 -8.10 -3.27 -13.48
CA ILE A 38 -7.16 -2.26 -12.97
C ILE A 38 -7.13 -2.30 -11.44
N ILE A 39 -8.29 -2.33 -10.78
CA ILE A 39 -8.37 -2.29 -9.32
C ILE A 39 -7.87 -3.59 -8.70
N GLU A 40 -8.26 -4.74 -9.22
CA GLU A 40 -7.78 -6.04 -8.73
C GLU A 40 -6.24 -6.11 -8.76
N ALA A 41 -5.65 -5.66 -9.86
CA ALA A 41 -4.20 -5.66 -9.99
C ALA A 41 -3.53 -4.60 -9.11
N ALA A 42 -4.16 -3.43 -8.91
CA ALA A 42 -3.69 -2.42 -7.98
C ALA A 42 -3.65 -2.94 -6.54
N LEU A 43 -4.71 -3.61 -6.07
CA LEU A 43 -4.81 -4.14 -4.71
C LEU A 43 -3.82 -5.28 -4.42
N ALA A 44 -3.17 -5.83 -5.45
CA ALA A 44 -2.07 -6.78 -5.27
C ALA A 44 -0.76 -6.12 -4.85
N ASP A 45 -0.63 -4.80 -4.99
CA ASP A 45 0.54 -4.01 -4.61
C ASP A 45 0.28 -3.26 -3.28
N PRO A 46 1.11 -3.46 -2.24
CA PRO A 46 1.00 -2.72 -0.98
C PRO A 46 0.97 -1.19 -1.13
N GLN A 47 1.62 -0.65 -2.17
CA GLN A 47 1.64 0.80 -2.43
C GLN A 47 0.22 1.36 -2.65
N TYR A 48 -0.63 0.58 -3.33
CA TYR A 48 -2.01 0.97 -3.63
C TYR A 48 -3.03 0.35 -2.69
N ALA A 49 -2.61 -0.31 -1.61
CA ALA A 49 -3.54 -0.85 -0.63
C ALA A 49 -4.30 0.28 0.12
N PRO A 50 -5.62 0.14 0.37
CA PRO A 50 -6.41 1.11 1.12
C PRO A 50 -5.79 1.35 2.50
N SER A 51 -5.89 2.57 3.03
CA SER A 51 -5.32 2.91 4.35
C SER A 51 -5.86 2.00 5.46
N GLY A 52 -7.15 1.69 5.42
CA GLY A 52 -7.83 0.75 6.32
C GLY A 52 -7.37 -0.70 6.23
N SER A 53 -6.46 -1.04 5.32
CA SER A 53 -5.87 -2.38 5.23
C SER A 53 -4.47 -2.50 5.83
N CYS A 54 -3.91 -1.40 6.34
CA CYS A 54 -2.52 -1.34 6.78
C CYS A 54 -2.38 -0.95 8.25
N VAL A 55 -1.33 -1.47 8.88
CA VAL A 55 -0.81 -0.93 10.14
C VAL A 55 0.38 -0.02 9.83
N ASN A 56 0.49 1.08 10.58
CA ASN A 56 1.44 2.16 10.31
C ASN A 56 2.42 2.30 11.48
N LEU A 57 3.71 2.08 11.23
CA LEU A 57 4.82 2.34 12.13
C LEU A 57 5.53 3.62 11.70
N LEU A 58 5.50 4.64 12.54
CA LEU A 58 6.17 5.92 12.24
C LEU A 58 7.68 5.78 12.38
N GLY A 59 8.42 6.39 11.47
CA GLY A 59 9.89 6.41 11.45
C GLY A 59 10.46 6.35 10.04
N ALA A 60 11.79 6.40 9.95
CA ALA A 60 12.50 6.27 8.68
C ALA A 60 12.20 4.93 7.98
N GLU A 61 12.42 4.89 6.66
CA GLU A 61 12.28 3.68 5.85
C GLU A 61 13.06 2.49 6.41
N LEU A 62 12.46 1.31 6.30
CA LEU A 62 13.02 0.03 6.73
C LEU A 62 13.61 -0.76 5.55
N PRO A 63 14.69 -1.53 5.77
CA PRO A 63 15.45 -1.60 7.01
C PRO A 63 16.21 -0.29 7.29
N GLY A 64 16.27 0.12 8.56
CA GLY A 64 16.79 1.43 8.91
C GLY A 64 16.79 1.74 10.40
N ASN A 65 17.33 2.91 10.75
CA ASN A 65 17.44 3.37 12.12
C ASN A 65 16.29 4.31 12.48
N ILE A 66 15.62 4.03 13.60
CA ILE A 66 14.55 4.83 14.18
C ILE A 66 14.99 5.26 15.58
N THR A 67 14.64 6.47 16.01
CA THR A 67 14.98 6.92 17.38
C THR A 67 14.30 6.04 18.42
N ILE A 68 15.02 5.69 19.49
CA ILE A 68 14.47 4.85 20.57
C ILE A 68 13.19 5.42 21.15
N GLU A 69 13.15 6.74 21.41
CA GLU A 69 11.96 7.47 21.85
C GLU A 69 10.71 7.19 20.98
N LEU A 70 10.87 7.17 19.66
CA LEU A 70 9.76 6.93 18.72
C LEU A 70 9.35 5.45 18.67
N LEU A 71 10.28 4.53 18.93
CA LEU A 71 9.97 3.12 19.09
C LEU A 71 9.20 2.87 20.40
N GLU A 72 9.60 3.53 21.50
CA GLU A 72 8.95 3.46 22.81
C GLU A 72 7.53 4.05 22.78
N ASP A 73 7.33 5.19 22.11
CA ASP A 73 6.01 5.79 21.89
C ASP A 73 5.05 4.84 21.17
N GLN A 74 5.59 3.91 20.38
CA GLN A 74 4.86 2.92 19.59
C GLN A 74 5.08 1.49 20.10
N GLN A 75 5.56 1.29 21.34
CA GLN A 75 6.04 -0.01 21.84
C GLN A 75 5.06 -1.15 21.59
N LYS A 76 3.77 -0.94 21.89
CA LYS A 76 2.72 -1.96 21.68
C LYS A 76 2.57 -2.39 20.22
N LEU A 77 2.75 -1.47 19.27
CA LEU A 77 2.75 -1.80 17.84
C LEU A 77 4.04 -2.55 17.48
N VAL A 78 5.19 -2.06 17.93
CA VAL A 78 6.49 -2.69 17.69
C VAL A 78 6.49 -4.14 18.17
N ASP A 79 6.06 -4.39 19.41
CA ASP A 79 5.93 -5.73 19.98
C ASP A 79 5.00 -6.63 19.17
N ALA A 80 3.88 -6.09 18.69
CA ALA A 80 2.93 -6.84 17.88
C ALA A 80 3.50 -7.20 16.50
N LEU A 81 4.26 -6.28 15.87
CA LEU A 81 4.95 -6.52 14.60
C LEU A 81 6.08 -7.56 14.76
N VAL A 82 6.84 -7.51 15.85
CA VAL A 82 7.87 -8.51 16.20
C VAL A 82 7.22 -9.87 16.46
N LYS A 83 6.16 -9.91 17.28
CA LYS A 83 5.40 -11.14 17.57
C LYS A 83 4.78 -11.76 16.31
N ALA A 84 4.34 -10.93 15.38
CA ALA A 84 3.85 -11.38 14.08
C ALA A 84 4.96 -11.81 13.12
N GLY A 85 6.23 -11.64 13.50
CA GLY A 85 7.39 -11.97 12.69
C GLY A 85 7.54 -11.07 11.47
N LEU A 86 7.05 -9.83 11.50
CA LEU A 86 7.15 -8.87 10.39
C LEU A 86 8.45 -8.05 10.45
N ILE A 87 8.94 -7.75 11.66
CA ILE A 87 10.19 -7.02 11.88
C ILE A 87 11.03 -7.65 12.97
N THR A 88 12.30 -7.26 13.05
CA THR A 88 13.17 -7.44 14.22
C THR A 88 13.72 -6.09 14.65
N VAL A 89 14.03 -5.95 15.94
CA VAL A 89 14.52 -4.68 16.52
C VAL A 89 15.77 -4.93 17.34
N ASP A 90 16.81 -4.13 17.09
CA ASP A 90 18.00 -4.00 17.94
C ASP A 90 18.06 -2.57 18.49
N LEU A 91 17.95 -2.42 19.81
CA LEU A 91 17.90 -1.10 20.46
C LEU A 91 19.28 -0.45 20.66
N ASN A 92 20.36 -1.11 20.23
CA ASN A 92 21.74 -0.64 20.44
C ASN A 92 22.44 -0.21 19.14
N ALA A 93 21.74 0.54 18.29
CA ALA A 93 22.27 0.96 16.97
C ALA A 93 23.11 2.25 17.01
N GLY A 94 23.48 2.72 18.20
CA GLY A 94 24.29 3.92 18.41
C GLY A 94 23.45 5.20 18.55
N SER A 95 24.03 6.33 18.16
CA SER A 95 23.40 7.65 18.23
C SER A 95 23.54 8.38 16.90
N GLY A 96 22.51 9.13 16.52
CA GLY A 96 22.51 9.91 15.28
C GLY A 96 21.13 10.44 14.93
N LYS A 97 20.89 10.63 13.64
CA LYS A 97 19.63 11.15 13.10
C LYS A 97 18.98 10.10 12.20
N MET A 98 17.65 10.09 12.20
CA MET A 98 16.88 9.29 11.25
C MET A 98 17.18 9.76 9.83
N LYS A 99 17.30 8.80 8.92
CA LYS A 99 17.49 9.08 7.49
C LYS A 99 16.18 9.56 6.89
N ILE A 100 16.20 10.74 6.29
CA ILE A 100 15.08 11.32 5.54
C ILE A 100 15.34 11.12 4.04
N LYS A 101 14.33 10.73 3.27
CA LYS A 101 14.47 10.61 1.80
C LYS A 101 14.21 11.93 1.09
N SER A 102 13.30 12.75 1.58
CA SER A 102 12.99 14.04 0.95
C SER A 102 14.19 14.98 1.04
N PRO A 103 14.70 15.48 -0.10
CA PRO A 103 15.93 16.29 -0.13
C PRO A 103 15.76 17.65 0.55
N ASP A 104 14.54 18.17 0.59
CA ASP A 104 14.21 19.48 1.17
C ASP A 104 14.06 19.43 2.70
N TRP A 105 14.13 18.23 3.29
CA TRP A 105 13.99 18.01 4.72
C TRP A 105 15.31 17.58 5.34
N SER A 106 15.83 18.41 6.24
CA SER A 106 16.98 18.06 7.07
C SER A 106 16.53 17.80 8.51
N PRO A 107 16.96 16.69 9.14
CA PRO A 107 16.68 16.45 10.55
C PRO A 107 17.40 17.52 11.40
N ASN A 108 16.65 18.53 11.81
CA ASN A 108 17.10 19.56 12.74
C ASN A 108 17.13 19.01 14.18
N GLY A 109 18.12 19.43 14.97
CA GLY A 109 18.27 19.01 16.37
C GLY A 109 19.51 18.14 16.65
N PRO A 110 19.71 17.75 17.92
CA PRO A 110 20.84 16.95 18.36
C PRO A 110 20.69 15.48 17.92
N ASP A 111 21.80 14.75 17.95
CA ASP A 111 21.79 13.31 17.77
C ASP A 111 21.02 12.63 18.91
N LYS A 112 20.26 11.59 18.58
CA LYS A 112 19.46 10.81 19.53
C LYS A 112 19.88 9.33 19.50
N PRO A 113 19.69 8.58 20.60
CA PRO A 113 19.83 7.13 20.59
C PRO A 113 18.94 6.47 19.52
N LEU A 114 19.50 5.52 18.78
CA LEU A 114 18.85 4.85 17.67
C LEU A 114 18.69 3.35 17.95
N GLY A 115 17.54 2.83 17.56
CA GLY A 115 17.32 1.40 17.35
C GLY A 115 17.33 1.08 15.85
N HIS A 116 17.89 -0.07 15.51
CA HIS A 116 17.87 -0.61 14.16
C HIS A 116 16.67 -1.54 14.00
N VAL A 117 15.85 -1.30 12.98
CA VAL A 117 14.69 -2.12 12.67
C VAL A 117 14.89 -2.78 11.32
N GLU A 118 14.79 -4.09 11.32
CA GLU A 118 15.00 -4.95 10.15
C GLU A 118 13.68 -5.55 9.67
N LEU A 119 13.52 -5.68 8.35
CA LEU A 119 12.39 -6.40 7.76
C LEU A 119 12.69 -7.89 7.72
N THR A 120 11.77 -8.71 8.20
CA THR A 120 11.87 -10.16 8.00
C THR A 120 11.49 -10.53 6.55
N PRO A 121 11.79 -11.76 6.09
CA PRO A 121 11.29 -12.25 4.81
C PRO A 121 9.75 -12.23 4.68
N LEU A 122 9.03 -12.39 5.81
CA LEU A 122 7.58 -12.28 5.85
C LEU A 122 7.16 -10.81 5.75
N GLY A 123 7.76 -9.92 6.56
CA GLY A 123 7.43 -8.49 6.57
C GLY A 123 7.56 -7.83 5.21
N ARG A 124 8.63 -8.15 4.46
CA ARG A 124 8.85 -7.65 3.10
C ARG A 124 7.69 -7.88 2.15
N GLN A 125 6.88 -8.92 2.34
CA GLN A 125 5.76 -9.24 1.45
C GLN A 125 4.56 -8.30 1.61
N PHE A 126 4.50 -7.56 2.72
CA PHE A 126 3.39 -6.67 3.06
C PHE A 126 3.83 -5.21 3.20
N TYR A 127 5.12 -4.94 3.00
CA TYR A 127 5.76 -3.68 3.33
C TYR A 127 5.61 -2.64 2.22
N ASP A 128 5.29 -1.42 2.62
CA ASP A 128 5.38 -0.20 1.82
C ASP A 128 5.93 0.94 2.69
N TYR A 129 6.58 1.92 2.07
CA TYR A 129 7.06 3.11 2.76
C TYR A 129 6.46 4.36 2.13
N GLN A 130 5.95 5.25 2.98
CA GLN A 130 5.40 6.52 2.54
C GLN A 130 6.01 7.67 3.33
N GLU A 131 6.33 8.72 2.60
CA GLU A 131 6.80 9.98 3.13
C GLU A 131 5.96 11.08 2.49
N TYR A 132 5.30 11.88 3.32
CA TYR A 132 4.44 12.96 2.86
C TYR A 132 4.42 14.12 3.83
N GLU A 133 4.20 15.31 3.28
CA GLU A 133 4.10 16.54 4.05
C GLU A 133 2.68 16.72 4.58
N ARG A 134 2.59 17.05 5.86
CA ARG A 134 1.34 17.41 6.51
C ARG A 134 1.44 18.84 7.01
N ARG A 135 0.49 19.67 6.58
CA ARG A 135 0.33 21.03 7.11
C ARG A 135 -0.13 20.94 8.56
N SER A 136 0.66 21.46 9.49
CA SER A 136 0.27 21.55 10.90
C SER A 136 -0.58 22.81 11.12
N SER A 137 -1.42 22.80 12.16
CA SER A 137 -2.36 23.89 12.49
C SER A 137 -1.69 25.23 12.86
N GLY A 138 -0.36 25.29 12.94
CA GLY A 138 0.41 26.53 13.01
C GLY A 138 1.53 26.50 11.98
N ASN A 139 1.40 27.31 10.92
CA ASN A 139 2.38 27.79 9.91
C ASN A 139 3.62 26.96 9.50
N GLY A 140 3.73 25.71 9.90
CA GLY A 140 4.82 24.81 9.61
C GLY A 140 4.29 23.55 8.94
N GLU A 141 4.98 23.13 7.89
CA GLU A 141 4.83 21.78 7.37
C GLU A 141 5.53 20.82 8.33
N THR A 142 5.09 19.58 8.36
CA THR A 142 5.70 18.51 9.13
C THR A 142 5.79 17.30 8.23
N LEU A 143 6.99 16.75 8.10
CA LEU A 143 7.21 15.52 7.36
C LEU A 143 6.70 14.32 8.17
N VAL A 144 5.83 13.53 7.56
CA VAL A 144 5.36 12.26 8.13
C VAL A 144 6.01 11.12 7.38
N MET A 145 6.84 10.35 8.08
CA MET A 145 7.49 9.14 7.57
C MET A 145 6.78 7.92 8.16
N THR A 146 6.25 7.06 7.30
CA THR A 146 5.40 5.94 7.71
C THR A 146 5.81 4.66 7.01
N ASN A 147 6.12 3.64 7.80
CA ASN A 147 6.28 2.26 7.38
C ASN A 147 4.93 1.56 7.48
N ARG A 148 4.43 1.06 6.35
CA ARG A 148 3.12 0.43 6.25
C ARG A 148 3.28 -1.09 6.10
N PHE A 149 2.49 -1.85 6.84
CA PHE A 149 2.32 -3.29 6.63
C PHE A 149 0.87 -3.56 6.26
N CYS A 150 0.62 -3.80 4.98
CA CYS A 150 -0.70 -3.87 4.39
C CYS A 150 -1.15 -5.33 4.21
N ALA A 151 -2.34 -5.67 4.71
CA ALA A 151 -2.91 -7.00 4.54
C ALA A 151 -3.22 -7.31 3.08
N ARG A 152 -3.19 -8.59 2.72
CA ARG A 152 -3.72 -9.06 1.44
C ARG A 152 -5.23 -9.00 1.47
N LEU A 153 -5.80 -8.67 0.33
CA LEU A 153 -7.22 -8.39 0.19
C LEU A 153 -7.87 -9.36 -0.77
N THR A 154 -9.07 -9.82 -0.41
CA THR A 154 -9.99 -10.40 -1.37
C THR A 154 -10.74 -9.26 -2.07
N TYR A 155 -10.60 -9.16 -3.38
CA TYR A 155 -11.34 -8.21 -4.19
C TYR A 155 -12.78 -8.69 -4.43
N GLY A 156 -13.76 -7.82 -4.20
CA GLY A 156 -15.20 -8.10 -4.35
C GLY A 156 -15.82 -7.56 -5.63
N GLY A 157 -15.04 -6.87 -6.47
CA GLY A 157 -15.51 -6.28 -7.72
C GLY A 157 -16.02 -4.84 -7.57
N VAL A 158 -16.06 -4.17 -8.72
CA VAL A 158 -16.68 -2.86 -8.92
C VAL A 158 -18.19 -2.95 -8.68
N GLN A 159 -18.70 -2.03 -7.87
CA GLN A 159 -20.12 -1.85 -7.58
C GLN A 159 -20.76 -0.85 -8.56
N LYS A 160 -20.10 0.30 -8.76
CA LYS A 160 -20.56 1.39 -9.64
C LYS A 160 -19.40 2.32 -9.98
N PHE A 161 -19.51 3.02 -11.10
CA PHE A 161 -18.54 4.05 -11.49
C PHE A 161 -19.25 5.27 -12.08
N THR A 162 -18.62 6.45 -11.98
CA THR A 162 -19.12 7.65 -12.66
C THR A 162 -18.81 7.57 -14.15
N PRO A 163 -19.71 8.05 -15.03
CA PRO A 163 -19.38 8.17 -16.45
C PRO A 163 -18.04 8.92 -16.63
N PRO A 164 -17.16 8.45 -17.53
CA PRO A 164 -15.94 9.18 -17.89
C PRO A 164 -16.26 10.62 -18.24
N ALA A 165 -15.55 11.54 -17.60
CA ALA A 165 -15.67 12.97 -17.87
C ALA A 165 -14.33 13.65 -17.63
N LYS A 166 -14.09 14.76 -18.31
CA LYS A 166 -13.01 15.67 -17.93
C LYS A 166 -13.38 16.36 -16.62
N ASN A 167 -12.43 16.48 -15.71
CA ASN A 167 -12.61 17.29 -14.52
C ASN A 167 -12.69 18.78 -14.94
N PRO A 168 -13.81 19.49 -14.70
CA PRO A 168 -13.92 20.89 -15.10
C PRO A 168 -13.23 21.88 -14.14
N PHE A 169 -12.71 21.44 -12.99
CA PHE A 169 -12.09 22.32 -12.00
C PHE A 169 -10.60 22.02 -11.73
N ASP A 170 -9.99 21.14 -12.53
CA ASP A 170 -8.55 20.89 -12.55
C ASP A 170 -8.05 21.13 -13.99
N GLU A 171 -6.80 21.57 -14.14
CA GLU A 171 -6.13 21.69 -15.44
C GLU A 171 -5.76 20.31 -16.02
N ASN A 172 -6.03 19.22 -15.30
CA ASN A 172 -5.82 17.86 -15.77
C ASN A 172 -6.57 17.60 -17.10
N PRO A 173 -5.87 17.39 -18.23
CA PRO A 173 -6.51 17.22 -19.54
C PRO A 173 -7.24 15.88 -19.70
N ASN A 174 -7.02 14.95 -18.77
CA ASN A 174 -7.44 13.56 -18.85
C ASN A 174 -8.93 13.36 -18.51
N GLU A 175 -9.53 12.32 -19.10
CA GLU A 175 -10.83 11.82 -18.64
C GLU A 175 -10.64 11.04 -17.34
N VAL A 176 -11.52 11.25 -16.37
CA VAL A 176 -11.48 10.60 -15.06
C VAL A 176 -12.78 9.86 -14.77
N SER A 177 -12.69 8.81 -13.96
CA SER A 177 -13.86 8.07 -13.45
C SER A 177 -13.61 7.63 -12.01
N TRP A 178 -14.55 7.97 -11.12
CA TRP A 178 -14.57 7.46 -9.76
C TRP A 178 -15.24 6.09 -9.72
N VAL A 179 -14.49 5.08 -9.31
CA VAL A 179 -14.93 3.69 -9.25
C VAL A 179 -15.09 3.26 -7.81
N ASN A 180 -16.31 2.86 -7.43
CA ASN A 180 -16.57 2.24 -6.15
C ASN A 180 -16.47 0.73 -6.27
N PHE A 181 -15.79 0.09 -5.33
CA PHE A 181 -15.59 -1.35 -5.28
C PHE A 181 -15.68 -1.86 -3.85
N THR A 182 -15.61 -3.18 -3.70
CA THR A 182 -15.62 -3.84 -2.40
C THR A 182 -14.36 -4.65 -2.19
N TRP A 183 -13.93 -4.75 -0.94
CA TRP A 183 -12.81 -5.59 -0.53
C TRP A 183 -13.01 -6.11 0.89
N LYS A 184 -12.30 -7.18 1.25
CA LYS A 184 -12.19 -7.68 2.62
C LYS A 184 -10.79 -8.26 2.84
N PHE A 185 -10.42 -8.52 4.09
CA PHE A 185 -9.16 -9.21 4.35
C PHE A 185 -9.16 -10.62 3.76
N ASP A 186 -8.03 -10.99 3.18
CA ASP A 186 -7.68 -12.38 2.93
C ASP A 186 -6.88 -12.88 4.14
N ASP A 187 -7.61 -13.41 5.14
CA ASP A 187 -7.01 -13.94 6.37
C ASP A 187 -6.06 -15.14 6.08
N ALA A 188 -6.30 -15.88 4.99
CA ALA A 188 -5.45 -17.02 4.60
C ALA A 188 -4.11 -16.55 4.01
N ALA A 189 -4.13 -15.50 3.19
CA ALA A 189 -2.93 -14.88 2.64
C ALA A 189 -2.25 -13.90 3.62
N THR A 190 -2.88 -13.61 4.76
CA THR A 190 -2.39 -12.63 5.75
C THR A 190 -2.35 -13.20 7.18
N PRO A 191 -1.48 -14.19 7.47
CA PRO A 191 -1.49 -14.90 8.75
C PRO A 191 -1.24 -14.00 9.96
N TRP A 192 -0.55 -12.85 9.80
CA TRP A 192 -0.30 -11.92 10.89
C TRP A 192 -1.57 -11.17 11.37
N LEU A 193 -2.68 -11.21 10.62
CA LEU A 193 -3.99 -10.73 11.11
C LEU A 193 -4.51 -11.52 12.30
N ALA A 194 -3.98 -12.73 12.55
CA ALA A 194 -4.27 -13.50 13.75
C ALA A 194 -3.78 -12.82 15.04
N VAL A 195 -2.88 -11.83 14.95
CA VAL A 195 -2.45 -10.99 16.09
C VAL A 195 -3.46 -9.87 16.30
N PRO A 196 -4.31 -9.91 17.34
CA PRO A 196 -5.44 -8.99 17.46
C PRO A 196 -5.04 -7.52 17.61
N ASP A 197 -3.87 -7.26 18.17
CA ASP A 197 -3.32 -5.90 18.31
C ASP A 197 -3.04 -5.24 16.96
N LEU A 198 -2.63 -6.01 15.94
CA LEU A 198 -2.42 -5.48 14.60
C LEU A 198 -3.76 -5.17 13.93
N ARG A 199 -4.72 -6.09 14.01
CA ARG A 199 -6.06 -5.90 13.40
C ARG A 199 -6.78 -4.67 13.97
N ARG A 200 -6.69 -4.42 15.28
CA ARG A 200 -7.29 -3.23 15.92
C ARG A 200 -6.64 -1.90 15.53
N ARG A 201 -5.42 -1.92 14.99
CA ARG A 201 -4.66 -0.72 14.60
C ARG A 201 -4.83 -0.34 13.13
N MET A 202 -5.69 -1.05 12.39
CA MET A 202 -6.04 -0.70 11.02
C MET A 202 -7.07 0.42 10.99
N PHE A 203 -6.56 1.66 11.07
CA PHE A 203 -7.39 2.86 11.04
C PHE A 203 -8.13 2.99 9.70
N GLY A 204 -9.45 3.09 9.74
CA GLY A 204 -10.30 3.19 8.56
C GLY A 204 -10.89 1.85 8.09
N TYR A 205 -10.55 0.72 8.73
CA TYR A 205 -11.27 -0.53 8.49
C TYR A 205 -12.69 -0.45 9.08
N SER A 206 -13.69 -0.36 8.21
CA SER A 206 -15.11 -0.29 8.59
C SER A 206 -15.94 -1.15 7.64
N PRO A 207 -15.98 -2.48 7.84
CA PRO A 207 -16.81 -3.36 7.03
C PRO A 207 -18.28 -3.10 7.31
N ASP A 208 -19.11 -3.24 6.29
CA ASP A 208 -20.56 -3.23 6.43
C ASP A 208 -21.06 -4.55 7.04
N GLY A 209 -22.37 -4.65 7.28
CA GLY A 209 -22.98 -5.84 7.89
C GLY A 209 -22.79 -7.15 7.09
N ASP A 210 -22.40 -7.05 5.82
CA ASP A 210 -22.06 -8.17 4.93
C ASP A 210 -20.57 -8.59 5.02
N GLY A 211 -19.77 -7.90 5.84
CA GLY A 211 -18.35 -8.16 6.04
C GLY A 211 -17.44 -7.57 4.96
N TRP A 212 -17.98 -6.83 3.99
CA TRP A 212 -17.22 -6.15 2.96
C TRP A 212 -17.02 -4.68 3.29
N VAL A 213 -15.83 -4.16 3.01
CA VAL A 213 -15.54 -2.73 3.02
C VAL A 213 -15.86 -2.16 1.65
N ARG A 214 -16.55 -1.03 1.61
CA ARG A 214 -16.82 -0.25 0.40
C ARG A 214 -15.79 0.88 0.31
N GLU A 215 -15.10 0.96 -0.82
CA GLU A 215 -14.03 1.93 -1.06
C GLU A 215 -14.14 2.50 -2.47
N GLY A 216 -13.48 3.63 -2.72
CA GLY A 216 -13.41 4.22 -4.05
C GLY A 216 -12.00 4.56 -4.50
N MET A 217 -11.78 4.43 -5.80
CA MET A 217 -10.55 4.84 -6.48
C MET A 217 -10.86 5.62 -7.76
N MET A 218 -10.06 6.64 -8.04
CA MET A 218 -10.03 7.41 -9.26
C MET A 218 -9.17 6.70 -10.31
N LEU A 219 -9.77 6.44 -11.47
CA LEU A 219 -9.07 6.02 -12.67
C LEU A 219 -8.99 7.19 -13.65
N GLU A 220 -7.85 7.30 -14.33
CA GLU A 220 -7.56 8.38 -15.27
C GLU A 220 -7.16 7.78 -16.63
N LYS A 221 -7.63 8.38 -17.72
CA LYS A 221 -7.23 8.06 -19.08
C LYS A 221 -6.07 8.94 -19.49
N GLY A 222 -4.87 8.37 -19.56
CA GLY A 222 -3.67 9.12 -19.94
C GLY A 222 -3.69 9.56 -21.41
N ASP A 223 -2.71 10.38 -21.78
CA ASP A 223 -2.52 10.89 -23.15
C ASP A 223 -2.35 9.78 -24.20
N ASN A 224 -1.91 8.61 -23.77
CA ASN A 224 -1.78 7.41 -24.60
C ASN A 224 -3.12 6.70 -24.86
N GLY A 225 -4.24 7.23 -24.34
CA GLY A 225 -5.59 6.68 -24.48
C GLY A 225 -5.94 5.54 -23.53
N TYR A 226 -5.01 5.13 -22.66
CA TYR A 226 -5.19 4.00 -21.74
C TYR A 226 -5.63 4.46 -20.35
N TRP A 227 -6.50 3.67 -19.73
CA TRP A 227 -6.96 3.90 -18.37
C TRP A 227 -6.02 3.26 -17.36
N ALA A 228 -5.67 4.01 -16.32
CA ALA A 228 -4.82 3.56 -15.22
C ALA A 228 -5.24 4.23 -13.90
N LEU A 229 -4.55 3.91 -12.81
CA LEU A 229 -4.66 4.67 -11.56
C LEU A 229 -4.16 6.10 -11.78
N GLY A 230 -4.88 7.08 -11.25
CA GLY A 230 -4.36 8.45 -11.15
C GLY A 230 -3.20 8.57 -10.15
N ASN A 231 -2.53 9.72 -10.14
CA ASN A 231 -1.40 9.96 -9.22
C ASN A 231 -1.80 9.97 -7.73
N LYS A 232 -3.08 10.19 -7.41
CA LYS A 232 -3.65 10.06 -6.06
C LYS A 232 -4.98 9.30 -6.16
N PRO A 233 -4.94 7.96 -6.30
CA PRO A 233 -6.12 7.19 -6.69
C PRO A 233 -7.22 7.25 -5.63
N TYR A 234 -6.91 7.47 -4.36
CA TYR A 234 -7.93 7.55 -3.30
C TYR A 234 -8.50 8.95 -3.06
N ILE A 235 -8.12 9.94 -3.87
CA ILE A 235 -8.61 11.31 -3.72
C ILE A 235 -9.51 11.63 -4.90
N ILE A 236 -10.73 12.06 -4.58
CA ILE A 236 -11.63 12.65 -5.56
C ILE A 236 -11.04 13.99 -6.02
N ARG A 237 -10.67 14.06 -7.29
CA ARG A 237 -10.31 15.29 -7.99
C ARG A 237 -11.47 15.62 -8.93
N TRP A 238 -12.40 16.43 -8.42
CA TRP A 238 -13.28 17.25 -9.25
C TRP A 238 -12.72 18.67 -9.23
#